data_AF-A0A953WBH9-F1
#
_entry.id   AF-A0A953WBH9-F1
#
_cell.length_a   1.000
_cell.length_b   1.000
_cell.length_c   1.000
_cell.angle_alpha   90.00
_cell.angle_beta   90.00
_cell.angle_gamma   90.00
#
_symmetry.space_group_name_H-M   'P 1'
#
loop_
_entity.id
_entity.type
_entity.pdbx_description
1 polymer ?
#
loop_
_entity_poly.entity_id
_entity_poly.type
_entity_poly.pdbx_seq_one_letter_code
_entity_poly.pdbx_strand_id
1 'polypeptide(L)'
;MKLVLAVIAATAFSGAAYAGEWADACAARLEADGRDTSGCSCLEDEIAANPDLEAEFTELAEMDDPAARYAAASDAAKEAMNACTR
;
A
#
# COMPACT_ATOMS: atom_id res chain seq x y z
N MET A 1 -16.44 -39.24 -28.80
CA MET A 1 -16.52 -38.94 -27.36
C MET A 1 -15.17 -39.19 -26.71
N LYS A 2 -14.49 -38.13 -26.28
CA LYS A 2 -13.40 -38.17 -25.30
C LYS A 2 -13.34 -36.79 -24.66
N LEU A 3 -13.86 -36.74 -23.44
CA LEU A 3 -13.69 -35.67 -22.47
C LEU A 3 -12.17 -35.35 -22.35
N VAL A 4 -11.71 -34.15 -22.00
CA VAL A 4 -11.68 -33.66 -20.61
C VAL A 4 -10.96 -32.30 -20.61
N LEU A 5 -11.56 -31.33 -19.89
CA LEU A 5 -11.01 -30.16 -19.19
C LEU A 5 -10.35 -29.00 -19.95
N ALA A 6 -11.11 -27.91 -19.96
CA ALA A 6 -10.60 -26.56 -19.82
C ALA A 6 -9.64 -26.45 -18.62
N VAL A 7 -8.46 -25.89 -18.85
CA VAL A 7 -7.73 -25.16 -17.82
C VAL A 7 -7.57 -23.76 -18.37
N ILE A 8 -8.44 -22.88 -17.90
CA ILE A 8 -8.25 -21.44 -17.92
C ILE A 8 -6.99 -21.22 -17.10
N ALA A 9 -5.85 -21.04 -17.76
CA ALA A 9 -4.68 -20.50 -17.10
C ALA A 9 -5.01 -19.04 -16.79
N ALA A 10 -5.71 -18.84 -15.67
CA ALA A 10 -5.85 -17.55 -15.05
C ALA A 10 -4.44 -17.01 -14.84
N THR A 11 -4.14 -15.90 -15.48
CA THR A 11 -3.04 -15.01 -15.14
C THR A 11 -3.28 -14.49 -13.73
N ALA A 12 -2.99 -15.32 -12.74
CA ALA A 12 -3.08 -15.02 -11.32
C ALA A 12 -1.71 -15.37 -10.74
N PHE A 13 -0.77 -14.42 -10.82
CA PHE A 13 0.48 -14.33 -10.05
C PHE A 13 1.23 -13.14 -10.65
N SER A 14 1.17 -11.94 -10.07
CA SER A 14 2.35 -11.36 -9.38
C SER A 14 2.00 -10.15 -8.47
N GLY A 15 0.74 -9.95 -8.06
CA GLY A 15 0.34 -8.77 -7.26
C GLY A 15 0.46 -8.94 -5.73
N ALA A 16 0.87 -10.12 -5.25
CA ALA A 16 0.77 -10.47 -3.83
C ALA A 16 2.11 -10.42 -3.07
N ALA A 17 3.17 -9.85 -3.64
CA ALA A 17 4.48 -9.78 -2.99
C ALA A 17 4.62 -8.59 -2.03
N TYR A 18 3.77 -7.57 -2.15
CA TYR A 18 3.81 -6.36 -1.31
C TYR A 18 2.81 -6.38 -0.15
N ALA A 19 2.02 -7.45 -0.02
CA ALA A 19 1.10 -7.61 1.10
C ALA A 19 1.90 -7.90 2.38
N GLY A 20 1.92 -6.96 3.32
CA GLY A 20 2.72 -6.90 4.53
C GLY A 20 3.85 -5.89 4.46
N GLU A 21 4.48 -5.71 3.29
CA GLU A 21 5.69 -4.87 3.17
C GLU A 21 5.37 -3.38 3.35
N TRP A 22 4.18 -2.95 2.90
CA TRP A 22 3.67 -1.60 3.12
C TRP A 22 3.23 -1.36 4.56
N ALA A 23 2.51 -2.30 5.19
CA ALA A 23 2.15 -2.17 6.60
C ALA A 23 3.39 -2.15 7.50
N ASP A 24 4.39 -2.99 7.24
CA ASP A 24 5.64 -3.02 7.99
C ASP A 24 6.46 -1.72 7.81
N ALA A 25 6.55 -1.20 6.58
CA ALA A 25 7.23 0.07 6.30
C ALA A 25 6.51 1.27 6.95
N CYS A 26 5.17 1.28 6.90
CA CYS A 26 4.34 2.24 7.61
C CYS A 26 4.56 2.15 9.12
N ALA A 27 4.54 0.95 9.68
CA ALA A 27 4.67 0.73 11.12
C ALA A 27 6.05 1.17 11.62
N ALA A 28 7.13 0.73 10.97
CA ALA A 28 8.50 1.11 11.32
C ALA A 28 8.69 2.64 11.31
N ARG A 29 8.03 3.33 10.36
CA ARG A 29 8.08 4.79 10.29
C ARG A 29 7.24 5.45 11.39
N LEU A 30 5.99 5.04 11.58
CA LEU A 30 5.13 5.62 12.60
C LEU A 30 5.68 5.36 14.01
N GLU A 31 6.30 4.21 14.27
CA GLU A 31 7.03 3.93 15.51
C GLU A 31 8.21 4.88 15.72
N ALA A 32 9.00 5.14 14.67
CA ALA A 32 10.11 6.10 14.73
C ALA A 32 9.61 7.53 15.04
N ASP A 33 8.43 7.89 14.55
CA ASP A 33 7.77 9.17 14.80
C ASP A 33 7.00 9.20 16.15
N GLY A 34 6.96 8.08 16.89
CA GLY A 34 6.21 7.95 18.16
C GLY A 34 4.69 7.99 17.99
N ARG A 35 4.19 7.58 16.83
CA ARG A 35 2.78 7.58 16.41
C ARG A 35 2.16 6.18 16.48
N ASP A 36 0.83 6.14 16.44
CA ASP A 36 0.07 4.89 16.44
C ASP A 36 0.22 4.13 15.10
N THR A 37 0.47 2.83 15.16
CA THR A 37 0.65 1.94 14.01
C THR A 37 -0.61 1.17 13.63
N SER A 38 -1.68 1.26 14.43
CA SER A 38 -2.91 0.48 14.22
C SER A 38 -3.56 0.72 12.85
N GLY A 39 -3.24 1.86 12.22
CA GLY A 39 -3.68 2.27 10.89
C GLY A 39 -2.92 1.66 9.70
N CYS A 40 -1.77 1.03 9.91
CA CYS A 40 -0.90 0.63 8.79
C CYS A 40 -1.47 -0.51 7.94
N SER A 41 -2.25 -1.42 8.53
CA SER A 41 -2.95 -2.45 7.75
C SER A 41 -4.05 -1.87 6.86
N CYS A 42 -4.74 -0.82 7.32
CA CYS A 42 -5.72 -0.10 6.50
C CYS A 42 -5.04 0.57 5.31
N LEU A 43 -3.87 1.19 5.53
CA LEU A 43 -3.14 1.87 4.47
C LEU A 43 -2.68 0.88 3.39
N GLU A 44 -2.25 -0.32 3.79
CA GLU A 44 -1.91 -1.38 2.86
C GLU A 44 -3.10 -1.81 2.01
N ASP A 45 -4.28 -1.99 2.62
CA ASP A 45 -5.50 -2.36 1.88
C ASP A 45 -5.89 -1.28 0.84
N GLU A 46 -5.73 0.00 1.17
CA GLU A 46 -5.96 1.12 0.24
C GLU A 46 -4.97 1.14 -0.92
N ILE A 47 -3.69 0.85 -0.65
CA ILE A 47 -2.64 0.74 -1.69
C ILE A 47 -2.91 -0.49 -2.57
N ALA A 48 -3.28 -1.62 -1.99
CA ALA A 48 -3.61 -2.84 -2.72
C ALA A 48 -4.87 -2.68 -3.59
N ALA A 49 -5.83 -1.87 -3.15
CA ALA A 49 -7.05 -1.55 -3.90
C ALA A 49 -6.79 -0.54 -5.04
N ASN A 50 -5.73 0.27 -4.95
CA ASN A 50 -5.41 1.32 -5.91
C ASN A 50 -3.94 1.22 -6.35
N PRO A 51 -3.62 0.50 -7.44
CA PRO A 51 -2.25 0.27 -7.87
C PRO A 51 -1.49 1.56 -8.25
N ASP A 52 -2.20 2.64 -8.57
CA ASP A 52 -1.58 3.95 -8.81
C ASP A 52 -1.00 4.57 -7.52
N LEU A 53 -1.54 4.22 -6.35
CA LEU A 53 -1.01 4.65 -5.06
C LEU A 53 0.31 3.95 -4.73
N GLU A 54 0.53 2.70 -5.15
CA GLU A 54 1.77 1.97 -4.85
C GLU A 54 3.02 2.70 -5.38
N ALA A 55 2.97 3.13 -6.65
CA ALA A 55 4.05 3.89 -7.26
C ALA A 55 4.29 5.22 -6.53
N GLU A 56 3.20 5.91 -6.18
CA GLU A 56 3.27 7.17 -5.46
C GLU A 56 3.84 7.01 -4.04
N PHE A 57 3.35 6.04 -3.27
CA PHE A 57 3.85 5.76 -1.92
C PHE A 57 5.31 5.30 -1.92
N THR A 58 5.78 4.68 -3.01
CA THR A 58 7.20 4.35 -3.20
C THR A 58 8.03 5.63 -3.30
N GLU A 59 7.63 6.59 -4.13
CA GLU A 59 8.32 7.89 -4.26
C GLU A 59 8.25 8.69 -2.95
N LEU A 60 7.10 8.69 -2.29
CA LEU A 60 6.89 9.37 -1.01
C LEU A 60 7.74 8.74 0.12
N ALA A 61 7.98 7.43 0.09
CA ALA A 61 8.81 6.74 1.09
C ALA A 61 10.27 7.21 1.07
N GLU A 62 10.77 7.73 -0.06
CA GLU A 62 12.11 8.32 -0.18
C GLU A 62 12.23 9.68 0.51
N MET A 63 11.11 10.34 0.82
CA MET A 63 11.12 11.63 1.53
C MET A 63 11.24 11.41 3.03
N ASP A 64 12.20 12.03 3.71
CA ASP A 64 12.40 11.83 5.15
C ASP A 64 11.45 12.65 6.04
N ASP A 65 11.04 13.84 5.61
CA ASP A 65 10.17 14.73 6.38
C ASP A 65 8.68 14.33 6.20
N PRO A 66 7.98 13.89 7.28
CA PRO A 66 6.58 13.51 7.22
C PRO A 66 5.66 14.62 6.70
N ALA A 67 5.95 15.88 7.03
CA ALA A 67 5.12 17.00 6.61
C ALA A 67 5.30 17.28 5.12
N ALA A 68 6.53 17.27 4.62
CA ALA A 68 6.82 17.38 3.20
C ALA A 68 6.22 16.22 2.40
N ARG A 69 6.29 15.00 2.92
CA ARG A 69 5.71 13.80 2.31
C ARG A 69 4.20 13.94 2.14
N TYR A 70 3.49 14.26 3.22
CA TYR A 70 2.06 14.50 3.16
C TYR A 70 1.71 15.69 2.25
N ALA A 71 2.53 16.73 2.18
CA ALA A 71 2.28 17.87 1.29
C ALA A 71 2.44 17.50 -0.20
N ALA A 72 3.44 16.68 -0.52
CA ALA A 72 3.77 16.22 -1.87
C ALA A 72 2.82 15.13 -2.39
N ALA A 73 2.18 14.39 -1.49
CA ALA A 73 1.18 13.39 -1.82
C ALA A 73 0.02 13.98 -2.64
N SER A 74 -0.49 13.20 -3.58
CA SER A 74 -1.72 13.45 -4.32
C SER A 74 -2.92 13.50 -3.38
N ASP A 75 -4.05 14.00 -3.87
CA ASP A 75 -5.27 14.08 -3.08
C ASP A 75 -5.76 12.68 -2.67
N ALA A 76 -5.60 11.68 -3.54
CA ALA A 76 -5.97 10.29 -3.24
C ALA A 76 -5.05 9.65 -2.19
N ALA A 77 -3.74 9.87 -2.27
CA ALA A 77 -2.80 9.40 -1.27
C ALA A 77 -3.04 10.07 0.09
N LYS A 78 -3.31 11.38 0.10
CA LYS A 78 -3.71 12.11 1.33
C LYS A 78 -4.99 11.55 1.93
N GLU A 79 -5.98 11.21 1.11
CA GLU A 79 -7.23 10.60 1.57
C GLU A 79 -6.96 9.25 2.25
N ALA A 80 -6.19 8.35 1.63
CA ALA A 80 -5.79 7.07 2.22
C ALA A 80 -4.99 7.25 3.52
N MET A 81 -4.01 8.14 3.54
CA MET A 81 -3.22 8.45 4.75
C MET A 81 -4.11 8.95 5.89
N ASN A 82 -5.07 9.84 5.61
CA ASN A 82 -5.97 10.38 6.61
C ASN A 82 -7.01 9.36 7.10
N ALA A 83 -7.51 8.51 6.21
CA ALA A 83 -8.48 7.47 6.54
C ALA A 83 -7.86 6.41 7.47
N CYS A 84 -6.58 6.11 7.28
CA CYS A 84 -5.93 5.00 7.95
C CYS A 84 -5.01 5.40 9.11
N THR A 85 -4.20 6.47 8.99
CA THR A 85 -3.05 6.70 9.89
C THR A 85 -3.12 7.98 10.73
N ARG A 86 -4.25 8.66 10.76
CA ARG A 86 -4.36 9.99 11.41
C ARG A 86 -4.68 9.94 12.89
#